data_AF-A0A066ZRD3-F1
#
_entry.id   AF-A0A066ZRD3-F1
#
_cell.length_a   1.000
_cell.length_b   1.000
_cell.length_c   1.000
_cell.angle_alpha   90.00
_cell.angle_beta   90.00
_cell.angle_gamma   90.00
#
_symmetry.space_group_name_H-M   'P 1'
#
loop_
_entity.id
_entity.type
_entity.pdbx_description
1 polymer ?
#
loop_
_entity_poly.entity_id
_entity_poly.type
_entity_poly.pdbx_seq_one_letter_code
_entity_poly.pdbx_strand_id
1 'polypeptide(L)'
;MKKHVLLSCVLAACATGANAAPSSYMPIGPNITYGDASNSNTIYSPLANPAYNAINKSDTGGYRVGLGAGFQIGVESHGLQGYSDYFKDNIQSILDKTYTNSTDANNAKNQLQSNLNTYFSNYNNGNIAATAGVTIPLLIKSGSFSGGLSLDISKQAATKVNVVDNTSTAIVVTATPNGSNYDLSVNSGAAAWNLSYKELTEVALGYGTNIISNNNSTLSVGVTARYLSLLSNTKMVDFSQVVSDNSGSGSKDTGDYLSDLNTGSSETAITADVGINWIHENYSLGLVGMNLTSPKFKTHNLSTTSASTAFASYIESDFTLKPQYRVTGQINTASRHWTIAGSYDLAKANDLNNQDTQWWSASASYATNSAWYVPDVRLGMRGNLAGNKYTYTDVGLTFGFLNLDVATTTTDFSGVINKQKDAGLIASAGIEFDF
;
A
#
# COMPACT_ATOMS: atom_id res chain seq x y z
N MET A 1 7.49 28.50 -3.46
CA MET A 1 7.49 27.15 -4.08
C MET A 1 6.38 26.32 -3.43
N LYS A 2 5.18 26.25 -4.03
CA LYS A 2 4.03 25.48 -3.51
C LYS A 2 3.49 24.53 -4.58
N LYS A 3 4.33 23.62 -5.10
CA LYS A 3 3.93 22.61 -6.10
C LYS A 3 4.17 21.22 -5.49
N HIS A 4 3.16 20.35 -5.57
CA HIS A 4 3.14 18.95 -5.08
C HIS A 4 2.86 18.70 -3.58
N VAL A 5 2.23 19.64 -2.87
CA VAL A 5 1.93 19.53 -1.41
C VAL A 5 1.22 18.21 -1.05
N LEU A 6 0.09 17.86 -1.69
CA LEU A 6 -0.69 16.66 -1.31
C LEU A 6 0.16 15.38 -1.34
N LEU A 7 0.88 15.09 -2.43
CA LEU A 7 1.74 13.91 -2.49
C LEU A 7 2.81 13.98 -1.39
N SER A 8 3.53 15.10 -1.27
CA SER A 8 4.61 15.19 -0.27
C SER A 8 4.10 15.02 1.16
N CYS A 9 2.90 15.50 1.47
CA CYS A 9 2.28 15.34 2.78
C CYS A 9 1.77 13.91 3.01
N VAL A 10 1.19 13.25 2.01
CA VAL A 10 0.77 11.83 2.08
C VAL A 10 1.99 10.91 2.24
N LEU A 11 3.08 11.18 1.53
CA LEU A 11 4.35 10.47 1.71
C LEU A 11 4.99 10.77 3.08
N ALA A 12 4.92 12.00 3.56
CA ALA A 12 5.42 12.37 4.89
C ALA A 12 4.62 11.69 6.02
N ALA A 13 3.30 11.55 5.86
CA ALA A 13 2.44 10.81 6.79
C ALA A 13 2.80 9.31 6.84
N CYS A 14 3.24 8.72 5.73
CA CYS A 14 3.84 7.38 5.73
C CYS A 14 5.26 7.35 6.32
N ALA A 15 6.06 8.40 6.10
CA ALA A 15 7.45 8.49 6.57
C ALA A 15 7.58 8.59 8.10
N THR A 16 6.59 9.14 8.81
CA THR A 16 6.59 9.19 10.28
C THR A 16 6.35 7.82 10.95
N GLY A 17 5.96 6.78 10.18
CA GLY A 17 5.69 5.42 10.69
C GLY A 17 6.48 4.29 10.03
N ALA A 18 7.30 4.56 9.01
CA ALA A 18 7.92 3.55 8.15
C ALA A 18 8.97 2.65 8.85
N ASN A 19 8.54 1.58 9.54
CA ASN A 19 9.41 0.72 10.35
C ASN A 19 8.95 -0.76 10.54
N ALA A 20 8.24 -1.39 9.61
CA ALA A 20 8.52 -2.77 9.11
C ALA A 20 7.49 -3.22 8.03
N ALA A 21 7.36 -4.48 7.56
CA ALA A 21 6.30 -4.80 6.56
C ALA A 21 5.64 -6.20 6.55
N PRO A 22 4.29 -6.27 6.50
CA PRO A 22 3.46 -7.45 6.20
C PRO A 22 3.56 -8.01 4.77
N SER A 23 3.43 -9.34 4.64
CA SER A 23 3.70 -10.08 3.38
C SER A 23 2.52 -10.38 2.47
N SER A 24 1.31 -9.99 2.85
CA SER A 24 0.07 -10.27 2.11
C SER A 24 -0.39 -9.13 1.19
N TYR A 25 -0.13 -7.87 1.56
CA TYR A 25 -0.86 -6.72 0.98
C TYR A 25 -0.09 -5.94 -0.10
N MET A 26 1.23 -5.97 -0.06
CA MET A 26 2.12 -5.45 -1.09
C MET A 26 3.36 -6.36 -1.14
N PRO A 27 3.93 -6.68 -2.32
CA PRO A 27 5.09 -7.56 -2.36
C PRO A 27 6.28 -6.91 -1.65
N ILE A 28 7.11 -7.75 -1.03
CA ILE A 28 8.22 -7.31 -0.19
C ILE A 28 9.53 -7.54 -0.91
N GLY A 29 10.39 -6.52 -0.94
CA GLY A 29 11.76 -6.66 -1.43
C GLY A 29 11.79 -7.30 -2.83
N PRO A 30 12.54 -8.40 -3.01
CA PRO A 30 12.68 -9.02 -4.32
C PRO A 30 11.41 -9.71 -4.85
N ASN A 31 10.38 -9.92 -4.01
CA ASN A 31 9.10 -10.49 -4.44
C ASN A 31 8.27 -9.49 -5.28
N ILE A 32 8.65 -8.21 -5.37
CA ILE A 32 8.04 -7.27 -6.32
C ILE A 32 8.23 -7.77 -7.76
N THR A 33 9.42 -8.24 -8.13
CA THR A 33 9.73 -8.69 -9.50
C THR A 33 9.84 -10.20 -9.67
N TYR A 34 10.19 -10.96 -8.62
CA TYR A 34 9.99 -12.41 -8.65
C TYR A 34 8.49 -12.78 -8.72
N GLY A 35 7.62 -11.89 -8.23
CA GLY A 35 6.22 -12.20 -7.97
C GLY A 35 6.08 -13.03 -6.70
N ASP A 36 4.92 -13.64 -6.52
CA ASP A 36 4.58 -14.34 -5.27
C ASP A 36 4.95 -15.84 -5.28
N ALA A 37 5.55 -16.34 -6.36
CA ALA A 37 6.14 -17.67 -6.40
C ALA A 37 7.54 -17.66 -5.74
N SER A 38 7.93 -18.75 -5.08
CA SER A 38 9.24 -18.84 -4.45
C SER A 38 10.41 -18.62 -5.40
N ASN A 39 11.48 -18.03 -4.86
CA ASN A 39 12.80 -18.22 -5.40
C ASN A 39 13.73 -18.83 -4.34
N SER A 40 14.53 -19.83 -4.71
CA SER A 40 15.56 -20.42 -3.84
C SER A 40 16.63 -19.41 -3.41
N ASN A 41 16.79 -18.36 -4.21
CA ASN A 41 17.77 -17.29 -4.06
C ASN A 41 17.23 -16.13 -3.20
N THR A 42 16.13 -16.33 -2.47
CA THR A 42 15.70 -15.35 -1.46
C THR A 42 15.03 -15.97 -0.23
N ILE A 43 15.48 -15.53 0.95
CA ILE A 43 14.85 -15.81 2.26
C ILE A 43 13.50 -15.11 2.43
N TYR A 44 13.07 -14.25 1.48
CA TYR A 44 11.74 -13.66 1.45
C TYR A 44 10.65 -14.63 0.91
N SER A 45 11.00 -15.86 0.52
CA SER A 45 10.02 -16.86 0.06
C SER A 45 9.02 -17.33 1.14
N PRO A 46 9.41 -17.67 2.40
CA PRO A 46 8.48 -18.11 3.44
C PRO A 46 7.40 -17.09 3.81
N LEU A 47 7.70 -15.80 3.64
CA LEU A 47 6.74 -14.71 3.80
C LEU A 47 5.54 -14.83 2.84
N ALA A 48 5.77 -15.29 1.61
CA ALA A 48 4.74 -15.48 0.59
C ALA A 48 3.97 -16.80 0.74
N ASN A 49 4.61 -17.87 1.23
CA ASN A 49 3.96 -19.14 1.55
C ASN A 49 4.80 -19.92 2.57
N PRO A 50 4.25 -20.27 3.74
CA PRO A 50 5.01 -20.87 4.84
C PRO A 50 5.52 -22.29 4.55
N ALA A 51 5.02 -23.00 3.53
CA ALA A 51 5.61 -24.26 3.09
C ALA A 51 7.03 -24.09 2.55
N TYR A 52 7.41 -22.88 2.13
CA TYR A 52 8.79 -22.59 1.74
C TYR A 52 9.76 -22.60 2.92
N ASN A 53 9.32 -22.53 4.19
CA ASN A 53 10.21 -22.78 5.33
C ASN A 53 10.91 -24.16 5.27
N ALA A 54 10.35 -25.13 4.55
CA ALA A 54 11.00 -26.43 4.34
C ALA A 54 12.25 -26.40 3.43
N ILE A 55 12.61 -25.24 2.83
CA ILE A 55 13.55 -25.01 1.71
C ILE A 55 14.31 -26.24 1.23
N ASN A 56 14.02 -26.67 -0.01
CA ASN A 56 14.73 -27.76 -0.66
C ASN A 56 16.01 -27.31 -1.38
N LYS A 57 17.11 -27.96 -0.99
CA LYS A 57 18.23 -28.36 -1.86
C LYS A 57 19.19 -27.28 -2.42
N SER A 58 19.18 -26.04 -1.94
CA SER A 58 20.31 -25.11 -2.13
C SER A 58 21.39 -25.31 -1.05
N ASP A 59 22.30 -26.25 -1.33
CA ASP A 59 23.72 -26.29 -0.93
C ASP A 59 24.22 -26.31 0.53
N THR A 60 23.39 -26.51 1.57
CA THR A 60 23.91 -27.02 2.86
C THR A 60 23.14 -28.21 3.45
N GLY A 61 23.87 -29.31 3.67
CA GLY A 61 23.44 -30.42 4.53
C GLY A 61 23.71 -30.13 6.01
N GLY A 62 23.23 -28.97 6.50
CA GLY A 62 23.59 -28.44 7.80
C GLY A 62 22.59 -27.41 8.33
N TYR A 63 23.11 -26.36 8.95
CA TYR A 63 22.33 -25.20 9.37
C TYR A 63 22.27 -24.17 8.25
N ARG A 64 21.22 -23.35 8.24
CA ARG A 64 21.11 -22.14 7.41
C ARG A 64 20.49 -21.04 8.25
N VAL A 65 21.12 -19.86 8.31
CA VAL A 65 20.54 -18.68 8.96
C VAL A 65 20.42 -17.55 7.93
N GLY A 66 19.20 -17.15 7.66
CA GLY A 66 18.89 -16.02 6.79
C GLY A 66 18.48 -14.79 7.59
N LEU A 67 19.04 -13.61 7.31
CA LEU A 67 18.58 -12.33 7.86
C LEU A 67 18.41 -11.30 6.75
N GLY A 68 17.23 -10.68 6.69
CA GLY A 68 16.94 -9.61 5.73
C GLY A 68 16.53 -8.29 6.39
N ALA A 69 16.61 -7.20 5.63
CA ALA A 69 15.92 -5.95 5.94
C ALA A 69 15.53 -5.27 4.62
N GLY A 70 14.23 -5.16 4.32
CA GLY A 70 13.74 -4.69 3.02
C GLY A 70 12.75 -3.55 3.15
N PHE A 71 13.13 -2.33 2.78
CA PHE A 71 12.24 -1.17 2.68
C PHE A 71 11.43 -1.21 1.39
N GLN A 72 10.15 -0.85 1.47
CA GLN A 72 9.26 -0.71 0.33
C GLN A 72 8.39 0.54 0.44
N ILE A 73 8.05 1.12 -0.71
CA ILE A 73 7.06 2.19 -0.84
C ILE A 73 6.20 1.94 -2.08
N GLY A 74 4.88 2.04 -1.92
CA GLY A 74 3.89 2.03 -2.98
C GLY A 74 3.13 3.36 -2.97
N VAL A 75 2.87 3.92 -4.15
CA VAL A 75 2.09 5.14 -4.34
C VAL A 75 1.17 4.92 -5.52
N GLU A 76 -0.12 5.18 -5.33
CA GLU A 76 -1.15 5.10 -6.36
C GLU A 76 -1.99 6.37 -6.36
N SER A 77 -2.34 6.87 -7.54
CA SER A 77 -3.35 7.91 -7.71
C SER A 77 -4.36 7.47 -8.76
N HIS A 78 -5.65 7.68 -8.49
CA HIS A 78 -6.76 7.33 -9.36
C HIS A 78 -7.68 8.53 -9.58
N GLY A 79 -7.98 8.87 -10.84
CA GLY A 79 -8.97 9.89 -11.17
C GLY A 79 -8.64 11.33 -10.74
N LEU A 80 -7.38 11.65 -10.45
CA LEU A 80 -6.93 12.97 -9.95
C LEU A 80 -6.14 13.79 -11.00
N GLN A 81 -6.39 13.59 -12.30
CA GLN A 81 -5.70 14.35 -13.36
C GLN A 81 -5.94 15.85 -13.22
N GLY A 82 -4.87 16.64 -13.12
CA GLY A 82 -4.96 18.10 -12.96
C GLY A 82 -5.59 18.59 -11.65
N TYR A 83 -5.96 17.70 -10.70
CA TYR A 83 -6.62 18.06 -9.43
C TYR A 83 -5.92 19.23 -8.71
N SER A 84 -4.59 19.14 -8.59
CA SER A 84 -3.79 20.10 -7.82
C SER A 84 -3.72 21.47 -8.50
N ASP A 85 -3.62 21.50 -9.83
CA ASP A 85 -3.62 22.75 -10.61
C ASP A 85 -5.02 23.37 -10.61
N TYR A 86 -6.08 22.56 -10.77
CA TYR A 86 -7.46 23.03 -10.68
C TYR A 86 -7.74 23.67 -9.31
N PHE A 87 -7.43 22.97 -8.22
CA PHE A 87 -7.63 23.46 -6.86
C PHE A 87 -6.90 24.79 -6.62
N LYS A 88 -5.61 24.85 -6.97
CA LYS A 88 -4.79 26.03 -6.79
C LYS A 88 -5.32 27.23 -7.61
N ASP A 89 -5.61 27.03 -8.89
CA ASP A 89 -5.90 28.13 -9.81
C ASP A 89 -7.36 28.58 -9.78
N ASN A 90 -8.29 27.72 -9.33
CA ASN A 90 -9.73 28.02 -9.31
C ASN A 90 -10.37 28.10 -7.92
N ILE A 91 -9.78 27.48 -6.88
CA ILE A 91 -10.32 27.51 -5.50
C ILE A 91 -9.43 28.37 -4.62
N GLN A 92 -8.16 27.99 -4.43
CA GLN A 92 -7.23 28.73 -3.55
C GLN A 92 -7.04 30.18 -4.00
N SER A 93 -6.98 30.44 -5.31
CA SER A 93 -6.88 31.80 -5.89
C SER A 93 -8.06 32.74 -5.59
N ILE A 94 -9.16 32.21 -5.05
CA ILE A 94 -10.32 32.95 -4.55
C ILE A 94 -10.21 33.10 -3.03
N LEU A 95 -9.86 32.03 -2.31
CA LEU A 95 -9.70 32.04 -0.84
C LEU A 95 -8.56 32.96 -0.36
N ASP A 96 -7.45 33.03 -1.10
CA ASP A 96 -6.28 33.88 -0.82
C ASP A 96 -6.56 35.40 -0.93
N LYS A 97 -7.79 35.83 -1.26
CA LYS A 97 -8.15 37.23 -1.48
C LYS A 97 -9.00 37.79 -0.35
N THR A 98 -8.69 39.03 0.05
CA THR A 98 -9.55 39.84 0.93
C THR A 98 -10.57 40.61 0.12
N TYR A 99 -11.85 40.51 0.49
CA TYR A 99 -12.96 41.22 -0.16
C TYR A 99 -13.43 42.38 0.72
N THR A 100 -13.39 43.62 0.19
CA THR A 100 -13.74 44.85 0.95
C THR A 100 -15.08 45.46 0.55
N ASN A 101 -15.77 44.90 -0.44
CA ASN A 101 -17.09 45.35 -0.88
C ASN A 101 -17.99 44.16 -1.27
N SER A 102 -19.30 44.40 -1.21
CA SER A 102 -20.32 43.35 -1.43
C SER A 102 -20.38 42.85 -2.87
N THR A 103 -20.07 43.67 -3.87
CA THR A 103 -20.11 43.26 -5.29
C THR A 103 -19.03 42.21 -5.57
N ASP A 104 -17.78 42.50 -5.20
CA ASP A 104 -16.66 41.58 -5.42
C ASP A 104 -16.82 40.30 -4.58
N ALA A 105 -17.30 40.43 -3.35
CA ALA A 105 -17.59 39.28 -2.48
C ALA A 105 -18.69 38.36 -3.07
N ASN A 106 -19.76 38.93 -3.65
CA ASN A 106 -20.81 38.14 -4.30
C ASN A 106 -20.34 37.51 -5.62
N ASN A 107 -19.51 38.20 -6.40
CA ASN A 107 -18.89 37.62 -7.60
C ASN A 107 -17.99 36.44 -7.22
N ALA A 108 -17.14 36.61 -6.20
CA ALA A 108 -16.25 35.56 -5.69
C ALA A 108 -17.03 34.36 -5.10
N LYS A 109 -18.09 34.60 -4.33
CA LYS A 109 -19.03 33.57 -3.87
C LYS A 109 -19.53 32.71 -5.03
N ASN A 110 -20.07 33.34 -6.07
CA ASN A 110 -20.67 32.63 -7.21
C ASN A 110 -19.60 31.84 -7.99
N GLN A 111 -18.43 32.43 -8.19
CA GLN A 111 -17.30 31.77 -8.83
C GLN A 111 -16.79 30.57 -8.01
N LEU A 112 -16.60 30.74 -6.70
CA LEU A 112 -16.20 29.66 -5.78
C LEU A 112 -17.23 28.54 -5.78
N GLN A 113 -18.52 28.85 -5.73
CA GLN A 113 -19.58 27.83 -5.79
C GLN A 113 -19.53 27.03 -7.10
N SER A 114 -19.37 27.69 -8.24
CA SER A 114 -19.21 27.01 -9.54
C SER A 114 -17.96 26.14 -9.59
N ASN A 115 -16.84 26.64 -9.06
CA ASN A 115 -15.56 25.95 -9.07
C ASN A 115 -15.53 24.75 -8.12
N LEU A 116 -16.20 24.84 -6.96
CA LEU A 116 -16.36 23.71 -6.02
C LEU A 116 -17.27 22.63 -6.59
N ASN A 117 -18.43 22.99 -7.15
CA ASN A 117 -19.30 22.00 -7.82
C ASN A 117 -18.57 21.28 -8.96
N THR A 118 -17.78 22.02 -9.75
CA THR A 118 -16.97 21.44 -10.85
C THR A 118 -15.84 20.55 -10.32
N TYR A 119 -15.13 21.00 -9.28
CA TYR A 119 -14.06 20.23 -8.63
C TYR A 119 -14.61 18.91 -8.07
N PHE A 120 -15.66 18.96 -7.24
CA PHE A 120 -16.21 17.76 -6.62
C PHE A 120 -16.87 16.85 -7.66
N SER A 121 -17.61 17.38 -8.65
CA SER A 121 -18.15 16.56 -9.74
C SER A 121 -17.08 15.88 -10.61
N ASN A 122 -15.92 16.50 -10.82
CA ASN A 122 -14.85 15.92 -11.63
C ASN A 122 -13.97 14.92 -10.87
N TYR A 123 -13.79 15.15 -9.56
CA TYR A 123 -12.83 14.42 -8.74
C TYR A 123 -13.46 13.51 -7.68
N ASN A 124 -14.79 13.41 -7.56
CA ASN A 124 -15.46 12.53 -6.59
C ASN A 124 -14.98 11.07 -6.71
N ASN A 125 -14.64 10.46 -5.57
CA ASN A 125 -13.98 9.14 -5.45
C ASN A 125 -12.55 9.07 -6.03
N GLY A 126 -12.07 10.15 -6.67
CA GLY A 126 -10.66 10.34 -7.00
C GLY A 126 -9.84 10.32 -5.71
N ASN A 127 -8.74 9.57 -5.73
CA ASN A 127 -7.96 9.30 -4.53
C ASN A 127 -6.47 9.18 -4.80
N ILE A 128 -5.69 9.42 -3.76
CA ILE A 128 -4.27 9.11 -3.67
C ILE A 128 -4.04 8.22 -2.46
N ALA A 129 -3.28 7.15 -2.65
CA ALA A 129 -2.93 6.19 -1.63
C ALA A 129 -1.42 6.00 -1.62
N ALA A 130 -0.84 5.86 -0.43
CA ALA A 130 0.54 5.49 -0.23
C ALA A 130 0.64 4.41 0.86
N THR A 131 1.60 3.50 0.71
CA THR A 131 1.93 2.45 1.67
C THR A 131 3.43 2.35 1.78
N ALA A 132 4.00 2.27 2.99
CA ALA A 132 5.43 2.12 3.21
C ALA A 132 5.73 1.11 4.33
N GLY A 133 6.90 0.46 4.27
CA GLY A 133 7.32 -0.51 5.29
C GLY A 133 8.76 -1.05 5.11
N VAL A 134 9.21 -1.91 6.02
CA VAL A 134 10.59 -2.46 6.21
C VAL A 134 10.65 -3.92 6.76
N THR A 135 10.40 -5.00 6.01
CA THR A 135 10.38 -6.35 6.64
C THR A 135 11.76 -6.83 7.09
N ILE A 136 11.81 -7.41 8.28
CA ILE A 136 12.97 -8.14 8.82
C ILE A 136 12.59 -9.62 8.95
N PRO A 137 12.85 -10.46 7.92
CA PRO A 137 12.74 -11.91 8.04
C PRO A 137 14.00 -12.50 8.70
N LEU A 138 13.80 -13.44 9.62
CA LEU A 138 14.82 -14.35 10.14
C LEU A 138 14.40 -15.78 9.80
N LEU A 139 15.22 -16.48 9.02
CA LEU A 139 15.03 -17.90 8.70
C LEU A 139 16.07 -18.74 9.46
N ILE A 140 15.63 -19.84 10.09
CA ILE A 140 16.51 -20.80 10.76
C ILE A 140 16.18 -22.21 10.27
N LYS A 141 17.18 -22.88 9.68
CA LYS A 141 17.15 -24.32 9.39
C LYS A 141 18.17 -25.05 10.25
N SER A 142 17.83 -26.26 10.69
CA SER A 142 18.69 -27.12 11.49
C SER A 142 18.55 -28.58 11.07
N GLY A 143 19.63 -29.35 11.13
CA GLY A 143 19.57 -30.81 10.97
C GLY A 143 18.85 -31.54 12.11
N SER A 144 18.53 -30.86 13.22
CA SER A 144 17.83 -31.44 14.38
C SER A 144 16.32 -31.57 14.21
N PHE A 145 15.72 -30.97 13.17
CA PHE A 145 14.29 -31.11 12.86
C PHE A 145 14.06 -31.15 11.34
N SER A 146 12.94 -31.73 10.89
CA SER A 146 12.69 -32.07 9.48
C SER A 146 12.32 -30.89 8.56
N GLY A 147 12.59 -29.66 8.98
CA GLY A 147 12.01 -28.44 8.41
C GLY A 147 12.82 -27.18 8.70
N GLY A 148 12.17 -26.03 8.56
CA GLY A 148 12.70 -24.71 8.91
C GLY A 148 11.71 -23.90 9.74
N LEU A 149 12.23 -22.95 10.50
CA LEU A 149 11.48 -21.97 11.28
C LEU A 149 11.71 -20.57 10.67
N SER A 150 10.66 -19.76 10.55
CA SER A 150 10.79 -18.31 10.32
C SER A 150 10.31 -17.50 11.51
N LEU A 151 10.98 -16.38 11.77
CA LEU A 151 10.50 -15.30 12.63
C LEU A 151 10.54 -14.02 11.80
N ASP A 152 9.39 -13.42 11.57
CA ASP A 152 9.28 -12.23 10.72
C ASP A 152 8.73 -11.05 11.53
N ILE A 153 9.39 -9.89 11.47
CA ILE A 153 8.95 -8.65 12.12
C ILE A 153 8.56 -7.60 11.07
N SER A 154 7.43 -6.96 11.32
CA SER A 154 6.60 -6.28 10.33
C SER A 154 5.86 -5.06 10.95
N LYS A 155 5.64 -3.95 10.20
CA LYS A 155 5.08 -2.62 10.62
C LYS A 155 4.82 -1.68 9.40
N GLN A 156 3.82 -1.99 8.57
CA GLN A 156 3.46 -1.10 7.45
C GLN A 156 2.69 0.12 7.95
N ALA A 157 2.93 1.28 7.33
CA ALA A 157 2.07 2.46 7.42
C ALA A 157 1.39 2.72 6.06
N ALA A 158 0.09 2.99 6.05
CA ALA A 158 -0.70 3.25 4.85
C ALA A 158 -1.57 4.49 5.04
N THR A 159 -1.50 5.42 4.09
CA THR A 159 -2.28 6.67 4.09
C THR A 159 -3.06 6.78 2.79
N LYS A 160 -4.35 7.10 2.87
CA LYS A 160 -5.21 7.34 1.69
C LYS A 160 -6.04 8.61 1.88
N VAL A 161 -6.08 9.45 0.85
CA VAL A 161 -6.91 10.65 0.79
C VAL A 161 -7.86 10.54 -0.40
N ASN A 162 -9.16 10.68 -0.13
CA ASN A 162 -10.23 10.60 -1.13
C ASN A 162 -11.02 11.91 -1.17
N VAL A 163 -11.40 12.34 -2.37
CA VAL A 163 -12.35 13.43 -2.56
C VAL A 163 -13.77 12.87 -2.48
N VAL A 164 -14.62 13.47 -1.63
CA VAL A 164 -15.99 13.01 -1.37
C VAL A 164 -16.98 14.15 -1.64
N ASP A 165 -17.90 13.91 -2.58
CA ASP A 165 -19.09 14.73 -2.82
C ASP A 165 -20.31 14.07 -2.16
N ASN A 166 -20.97 14.76 -1.22
CA ASN A 166 -22.21 14.29 -0.63
C ASN A 166 -23.39 14.80 -1.44
N THR A 167 -23.76 14.01 -2.45
CA THR A 167 -24.85 14.32 -3.39
C THR A 167 -26.23 14.54 -2.73
N SER A 168 -26.38 14.27 -1.44
CA SER A 168 -27.59 14.59 -0.66
C SER A 168 -27.66 16.06 -0.21
N THR A 169 -26.55 16.79 -0.24
CA THR A 169 -26.43 18.18 0.25
C THR A 169 -25.70 19.03 -0.77
N ALA A 170 -26.41 19.94 -1.45
CA ALA A 170 -25.80 20.83 -2.44
C ALA A 170 -24.73 21.76 -1.83
N ILE A 171 -23.66 22.03 -2.59
CA ILE A 171 -22.62 23.01 -2.22
C ILE A 171 -23.17 24.42 -2.40
N VAL A 172 -23.30 25.14 -1.28
CA VAL A 172 -23.77 26.52 -1.20
C VAL A 172 -22.69 27.38 -0.56
N VAL A 173 -22.26 28.41 -1.27
CA VAL A 173 -21.30 29.40 -0.77
C VAL A 173 -22.06 30.64 -0.28
N THR A 174 -21.66 31.21 0.84
CA THR A 174 -22.17 32.49 1.34
C THR A 174 -21.03 33.51 1.47
N ALA A 175 -21.37 34.78 1.35
CA ALA A 175 -20.46 35.90 1.61
C ALA A 175 -21.07 36.72 2.75
N THR A 176 -20.39 36.78 3.89
CA THR A 176 -20.89 37.42 5.11
C THR A 176 -20.00 38.61 5.49
N PRO A 177 -20.56 39.80 5.81
CA PRO A 177 -19.75 40.92 6.29
C PRO A 177 -19.02 40.58 7.59
N ASN A 178 -17.72 40.84 7.64
CA ASN A 178 -16.88 40.75 8.83
C ASN A 178 -16.05 42.05 8.97
N GLY A 179 -16.53 42.96 9.80
CA GLY A 179 -15.96 44.30 9.95
C GLY A 179 -15.99 45.08 8.62
N SER A 180 -14.82 45.48 8.13
CA SER A 180 -14.66 46.16 6.83
C SER A 180 -14.54 45.20 5.64
N ASN A 181 -14.55 43.89 5.88
CA ASN A 181 -14.32 42.85 4.89
C ASN A 181 -15.57 41.95 4.72
N TYR A 182 -15.48 40.99 3.79
CA TYR A 182 -16.45 39.91 3.60
C TYR A 182 -15.72 38.57 3.61
N ASP A 183 -16.20 37.65 4.45
CA ASP A 183 -15.70 36.28 4.50
C ASP A 183 -16.56 35.37 3.63
N LEU A 184 -15.90 34.46 2.91
CA LEU A 184 -16.57 33.38 2.17
C LEU A 184 -16.67 32.14 3.07
N SER A 185 -17.83 31.49 3.08
CA SER A 185 -18.03 30.22 3.77
C SER A 185 -18.85 29.25 2.93
N VAL A 186 -18.72 27.96 3.21
CA VAL A 186 -19.48 26.87 2.57
C VAL A 186 -20.35 26.20 3.63
N ASN A 187 -21.53 25.71 3.27
CA ASN A 187 -22.32 24.88 4.15
C ASN A 187 -21.59 23.55 4.48
N SER A 188 -21.62 23.17 5.77
CA SER A 188 -21.10 21.87 6.22
C SER A 188 -21.92 20.72 5.63
N GLY A 189 -21.24 19.58 5.43
CA GLY A 189 -21.83 18.33 5.00
C GLY A 189 -22.03 18.16 3.50
N ALA A 190 -21.72 19.17 2.69
CA ALA A 190 -21.85 19.09 1.23
C ALA A 190 -20.71 18.31 0.57
N ALA A 191 -19.47 18.52 1.02
CA ALA A 191 -18.30 17.85 0.45
C ALA A 191 -17.16 17.76 1.48
N ALA A 192 -16.24 16.82 1.30
CA ALA A 192 -15.12 16.58 2.21
C ALA A 192 -13.90 15.96 1.52
N TRP A 193 -12.77 15.98 2.24
CA TRP A 193 -11.71 14.99 2.06
C TRP A 193 -11.85 13.89 3.13
N ASN A 194 -11.85 12.63 2.70
CA ASN A 194 -11.73 11.47 3.59
C ASN A 194 -10.26 11.08 3.67
N LEU A 195 -9.64 11.30 4.84
CA LEU A 195 -8.27 10.92 5.12
C LEU A 195 -8.27 9.68 6.01
N SER A 196 -7.65 8.61 5.54
CA SER A 196 -7.49 7.35 6.26
C SER A 196 -6.02 7.09 6.54
N TYR A 197 -5.69 6.64 7.74
CA TYR A 197 -4.35 6.19 8.13
C TYR A 197 -4.43 4.85 8.84
N LYS A 198 -3.56 3.91 8.48
CA LYS A 198 -3.40 2.64 9.20
C LYS A 198 -1.93 2.33 9.43
N GLU A 199 -1.62 1.80 10.61
CA GLU A 199 -0.30 1.27 10.94
C GLU A 199 -0.43 -0.15 11.47
N LEU A 200 0.04 -1.14 10.70
CA LEU A 200 -0.04 -2.58 11.02
C LEU A 200 1.33 -3.13 11.38
N THR A 201 1.59 -3.30 12.67
CA THR A 201 2.71 -4.09 13.20
C THR A 201 2.36 -5.56 13.26
N GLU A 202 3.27 -6.45 12.83
CA GLU A 202 3.11 -7.89 12.98
C GLU A 202 4.38 -8.55 13.52
N VAL A 203 4.18 -9.65 14.24
CA VAL A 203 5.21 -10.64 14.54
C VAL A 203 4.69 -12.00 14.09
N ALA A 204 5.39 -12.64 13.16
CA ALA A 204 5.00 -13.92 12.59
C ALA A 204 6.00 -15.02 12.99
N LEU A 205 5.49 -16.18 13.41
CA LEU A 205 6.27 -17.38 13.68
C LEU A 205 5.82 -18.49 12.73
N GLY A 206 6.69 -18.87 11.80
CA GLY A 206 6.44 -19.88 10.78
C GLY A 206 7.18 -21.19 11.05
N TYR A 207 6.58 -22.31 10.66
CA TYR A 207 7.24 -23.61 10.54
C TYR A 207 6.82 -24.29 9.24
N GLY A 208 7.78 -24.90 8.53
CA GLY A 208 7.50 -25.67 7.32
C GLY A 208 8.39 -26.91 7.24
N THR A 209 7.82 -28.03 6.79
CA THR A 209 8.47 -29.34 6.74
C THR A 209 8.11 -30.09 5.47
N ASN A 210 8.99 -30.99 5.05
CA ASN A 210 8.72 -31.95 3.98
C ASN A 210 7.90 -33.11 4.53
N ILE A 211 6.79 -33.46 3.87
CA ILE A 211 5.90 -34.58 4.26
C ILE A 211 5.97 -35.77 3.29
N ILE A 212 6.38 -35.53 2.05
CA ILE A 212 6.71 -36.59 1.07
C ILE A 212 8.00 -36.14 0.37
N SER A 213 8.99 -37.03 0.30
CA SER A 213 10.26 -36.78 -0.41
C SER A 213 10.63 -38.02 -1.22
N ASN A 214 10.66 -37.86 -2.54
CA ASN A 214 11.14 -38.83 -3.52
C ASN A 214 12.36 -38.25 -4.24
N ASN A 215 13.07 -39.06 -5.03
CA ASN A 215 14.35 -38.67 -5.67
C ASN A 215 14.29 -37.31 -6.41
N ASN A 216 13.19 -37.06 -7.13
CA ASN A 216 13.02 -35.90 -8.01
C ASN A 216 11.90 -34.95 -7.54
N SER A 217 11.18 -35.25 -6.45
CA SER A 217 10.04 -34.45 -6.00
C SER A 217 9.82 -34.46 -4.49
N THR A 218 9.42 -33.31 -3.96
CA THR A 218 9.13 -33.10 -2.55
C THR A 218 7.80 -32.36 -2.37
N LEU A 219 6.92 -32.87 -1.52
CA LEU A 219 5.76 -32.15 -1.02
C LEU A 219 6.08 -31.56 0.35
N SER A 220 6.01 -30.24 0.44
CA SER A 220 6.20 -29.47 1.67
C SER A 220 4.88 -28.88 2.13
N VAL A 221 4.70 -28.80 3.45
CA VAL A 221 3.60 -28.04 4.08
C VAL A 221 4.18 -27.08 5.10
N GLY A 222 3.48 -26.00 5.37
CA GLY A 222 3.87 -25.07 6.43
C GLY A 222 2.70 -24.29 6.98
N VAL A 223 2.92 -23.74 8.17
CA VAL A 223 1.97 -22.91 8.90
C VAL A 223 2.71 -21.71 9.47
N THR A 224 2.04 -20.56 9.53
CA THR A 224 2.54 -19.38 10.23
C THR A 224 1.46 -18.87 11.17
N ALA A 225 1.80 -18.64 12.42
CA ALA A 225 0.97 -17.88 13.35
C ALA A 225 1.42 -16.42 13.34
N ARG A 226 0.49 -15.48 13.22
CA ARG A 226 0.76 -14.04 13.22
C ARG A 226 0.08 -13.37 14.39
N TYR A 227 0.85 -12.64 15.19
CA TYR A 227 0.33 -11.61 16.08
C TYR A 227 0.30 -10.28 15.33
N LEU A 228 -0.85 -9.60 15.37
CA LEU A 228 -1.11 -8.34 14.66
C LEU A 228 -1.41 -7.25 15.68
N SER A 229 -0.93 -6.04 15.43
CA SER A 229 -1.28 -4.82 16.17
C SER A 229 -1.52 -3.69 15.16
N LEU A 230 -2.77 -3.23 15.07
CA LEU A 230 -3.23 -2.25 14.08
C LEU A 230 -3.76 -0.98 14.75
N LEU A 231 -3.15 0.16 14.44
CA LEU A 231 -3.83 1.45 14.55
C LEU A 231 -4.61 1.67 13.25
N SER A 232 -5.92 1.95 13.34
CA SER A 232 -6.76 2.30 12.18
C SER A 232 -7.55 3.56 12.50
N ASN A 233 -7.34 4.61 11.71
CA ASN A 233 -7.92 5.94 11.90
C ASN A 233 -8.53 6.45 10.59
N THR A 234 -9.62 7.22 10.72
CA THR A 234 -10.24 7.96 9.61
C THR A 234 -10.67 9.35 10.06
N LYS A 235 -10.64 10.34 9.16
CA LYS A 235 -10.95 11.74 9.43
C LYS A 235 -11.61 12.35 8.20
N MET A 236 -12.86 12.78 8.35
CA MET A 236 -13.58 13.56 7.35
C MET A 236 -13.31 15.03 7.61
N VAL A 237 -12.53 15.65 6.73
CA VAL A 237 -12.30 17.09 6.72
C VAL A 237 -13.34 17.70 5.79
N ASP A 238 -14.39 18.20 6.40
CA ASP A 238 -15.49 18.92 5.74
C ASP A 238 -14.94 20.14 5.00
N PHE A 239 -15.37 20.36 3.77
CA PHE A 239 -14.85 21.46 2.96
C PHE A 239 -15.25 22.85 3.49
N SER A 240 -16.31 22.93 4.31
CA SER A 240 -16.60 24.15 5.09
C SER A 240 -15.46 24.52 6.05
N GLN A 241 -14.80 23.53 6.66
CA GLN A 241 -13.63 23.73 7.49
C GLN A 241 -12.41 24.18 6.66
N VAL A 242 -12.18 23.54 5.50
CA VAL A 242 -11.07 23.91 4.59
C VAL A 242 -11.17 25.38 4.17
N VAL A 243 -12.39 25.84 3.85
CA VAL A 243 -12.65 27.24 3.49
C VAL A 243 -12.49 28.16 4.69
N SER A 244 -13.04 27.84 5.88
CA SER A 244 -12.89 28.72 7.06
C SER A 244 -11.44 28.83 7.56
N ASP A 245 -10.66 27.75 7.45
CA ASP A 245 -9.24 27.71 7.84
C ASP A 245 -8.32 28.48 6.86
N ASN A 246 -8.81 28.81 5.66
CA ASN A 246 -8.05 29.46 4.58
C ASN A 246 -8.69 30.78 4.07
N SER A 247 -9.81 31.22 4.65
CA SER A 247 -10.39 32.52 4.36
C SER A 247 -9.62 33.65 5.08
N GLY A 248 -9.33 34.74 4.37
CA GLY A 248 -8.72 35.92 4.96
C GLY A 248 -7.21 35.75 5.23
N SER A 249 -6.81 35.66 6.51
CA SER A 249 -5.41 35.49 6.90
C SER A 249 -5.03 34.06 7.32
N GLY A 250 -5.95 33.10 7.16
CA GLY A 250 -5.69 31.68 7.39
C GLY A 250 -4.80 31.08 6.29
N SER A 251 -4.02 30.05 6.63
CA SER A 251 -3.13 29.40 5.65
C SER A 251 -2.79 27.95 6.05
N LYS A 252 -3.81 27.10 6.21
CA LYS A 252 -3.59 25.66 6.44
C LYS A 252 -3.41 24.90 5.14
N ASP A 253 -2.40 24.04 5.07
CA ASP A 253 -2.19 23.14 3.94
C ASP A 253 -2.65 21.70 4.25
N THR A 254 -2.50 20.78 3.28
CA THR A 254 -2.98 19.41 3.46
C THR A 254 -2.22 18.62 4.53
N GLY A 255 -0.98 18.99 4.83
CA GLY A 255 -0.20 18.44 5.95
C GLY A 255 -0.84 18.73 7.30
N ASP A 256 -1.39 19.93 7.51
CA ASP A 256 -2.10 20.31 8.73
C ASP A 256 -3.38 19.48 8.95
N TYR A 257 -3.99 18.98 7.88
CA TYR A 257 -5.15 18.09 7.96
C TYR A 257 -4.78 16.62 8.16
N LEU A 258 -3.62 16.21 7.65
CA LEU A 258 -3.00 14.90 7.86
C LEU A 258 -2.33 14.76 9.25
N SER A 259 -2.12 15.87 9.97
CA SER A 259 -1.58 15.82 11.34
C SER A 259 -2.47 14.96 12.25
N ASP A 260 -1.79 14.31 13.19
CA ASP A 260 -2.36 13.51 14.27
C ASP A 260 -3.14 12.25 13.83
N LEU A 261 -3.24 11.98 12.52
CA LEU A 261 -3.81 10.74 11.98
C LEU A 261 -3.07 9.47 12.41
N ASN A 262 -1.82 9.59 12.85
CA ASN A 262 -1.00 8.50 13.38
C ASN A 262 -1.03 8.39 14.92
N THR A 263 -1.96 9.08 15.59
CA THR A 263 -2.11 9.04 17.06
C THR A 263 -3.25 8.11 17.49
N GLY A 264 -3.26 7.71 18.76
CA GLY A 264 -4.31 6.87 19.34
C GLY A 264 -3.80 5.50 19.79
N SER A 265 -4.69 4.53 19.86
CA SER A 265 -4.42 3.17 20.36
C SER A 265 -4.57 2.13 19.26
N SER A 266 -3.70 1.13 19.25
CA SER A 266 -3.80 -0.03 18.37
C SER A 266 -4.66 -1.14 18.99
N GLU A 267 -5.43 -1.82 18.15
CA GLU A 267 -6.09 -3.08 18.51
C GLU A 267 -5.24 -4.28 18.06
N THR A 268 -5.36 -5.41 18.76
CA THR A 268 -4.52 -6.58 18.53
C THR A 268 -5.34 -7.81 18.18
N ALA A 269 -4.79 -8.65 17.30
CA ALA A 269 -5.44 -9.87 16.83
C ALA A 269 -4.41 -10.96 16.55
N ILE A 270 -4.90 -12.20 16.43
CA ILE A 270 -4.08 -13.34 15.97
C ILE A 270 -4.71 -13.92 14.71
N THR A 271 -3.88 -14.23 13.73
CA THR A 271 -4.28 -14.98 12.54
C THR A 271 -3.27 -16.06 12.18
N ALA A 272 -3.61 -16.87 11.18
CA ALA A 272 -2.77 -17.95 10.70
C ALA A 272 -2.79 -18.03 9.18
N ASP A 273 -1.64 -18.43 8.63
CA ASP A 273 -1.47 -18.78 7.23
C ASP A 273 -1.16 -20.27 7.12
N VAL A 274 -1.62 -20.92 6.05
CA VAL A 274 -1.33 -22.33 5.73
C VAL A 274 -0.86 -22.42 4.30
N GLY A 275 0.24 -23.15 4.11
CA GLY A 275 0.92 -23.32 2.84
C GLY A 275 1.10 -24.79 2.47
N ILE A 276 0.98 -25.07 1.18
CA ILE A 276 1.35 -26.34 0.55
C ILE A 276 2.21 -26.01 -0.68
N ASN A 277 3.22 -26.84 -0.94
CA ASN A 277 4.09 -26.64 -2.08
C ASN A 277 4.67 -27.98 -2.59
N TRP A 278 4.49 -28.27 -3.88
CA TRP A 278 5.10 -29.39 -4.57
C TRP A 278 6.31 -28.90 -5.37
N ILE A 279 7.50 -29.35 -5.02
CA ILE A 279 8.76 -29.03 -5.71
C ILE A 279 9.23 -30.25 -6.50
N HIS A 280 9.40 -30.09 -7.81
CA HIS A 280 10.18 -30.99 -8.66
C HIS A 280 11.55 -30.36 -8.98
N GLU A 281 12.43 -31.13 -9.62
CA GLU A 281 13.75 -30.64 -10.07
C GLU A 281 13.68 -29.40 -10.99
N ASN A 282 12.64 -29.30 -11.82
CA ASN A 282 12.49 -28.27 -12.87
C ASN A 282 11.22 -27.43 -12.76
N TYR A 283 10.33 -27.69 -11.81
CA TYR A 283 9.12 -26.88 -11.62
C TYR A 283 8.67 -26.94 -10.16
N SER A 284 7.87 -25.97 -9.72
CA SER A 284 7.12 -26.08 -8.47
C SER A 284 5.74 -25.47 -8.57
N LEU A 285 4.82 -25.97 -7.75
CA LEU A 285 3.42 -25.54 -7.67
C LEU A 285 3.07 -25.30 -6.19
N GLY A 286 2.64 -24.10 -5.86
CA GLY A 286 2.25 -23.71 -4.51
C GLY A 286 0.77 -23.39 -4.40
N LEU A 287 0.22 -23.64 -3.21
CA LEU A 287 -1.08 -23.11 -2.77
C LEU A 287 -0.88 -22.52 -1.37
N VAL A 288 -1.36 -21.31 -1.14
CA VAL A 288 -1.35 -20.66 0.17
C VAL A 288 -2.72 -20.06 0.49
N GLY A 289 -3.13 -20.18 1.74
CA GLY A 289 -4.22 -19.41 2.34
C GLY A 289 -3.67 -18.54 3.46
N MET A 290 -3.90 -17.24 3.39
CA MET A 290 -3.40 -16.23 4.35
C MET A 290 -4.54 -15.57 5.11
N ASN A 291 -4.25 -15.07 6.31
CA ASN A 291 -5.22 -14.38 7.18
C ASN A 291 -6.48 -15.20 7.47
N LEU A 292 -6.35 -16.51 7.68
CA LEU A 292 -7.47 -17.46 7.68
C LEU A 292 -8.53 -17.21 8.78
N THR A 293 -8.20 -16.43 9.81
CA THR A 293 -9.15 -16.04 10.87
C THR A 293 -9.96 -14.77 10.55
N SER A 294 -9.68 -14.07 9.45
CA SER A 294 -10.32 -12.81 9.03
C SER A 294 -10.36 -11.75 10.16
N PRO A 295 -9.21 -11.37 10.73
CA PRO A 295 -9.16 -10.53 11.92
C PRO A 295 -9.74 -9.13 11.65
N LYS A 296 -10.43 -8.60 12.66
CA LYS A 296 -11.15 -7.33 12.63
C LYS A 296 -10.60 -6.38 13.67
N PHE A 297 -10.58 -5.10 13.32
CA PHE A 297 -10.03 -4.02 14.13
C PHE A 297 -10.95 -2.81 14.02
N LYS A 298 -11.15 -2.07 15.12
CA LYS A 298 -11.89 -0.82 15.12
C LYS A 298 -11.14 0.27 14.38
N THR A 299 -11.89 1.03 13.58
CA THR A 299 -11.42 2.26 12.96
C THR A 299 -11.89 3.44 13.80
N HIS A 300 -10.95 4.20 14.36
CA HIS A 300 -11.26 5.38 15.15
C HIS A 300 -11.58 6.55 14.23
N ASN A 301 -12.71 7.19 14.49
CA ASN A 301 -13.15 8.36 13.74
C ASN A 301 -12.65 9.64 14.44
N LEU A 302 -11.71 10.34 13.80
CA LEU A 302 -11.10 11.59 14.26
C LEU A 302 -11.79 12.83 13.65
N SER A 303 -12.93 12.65 12.98
CA SER A 303 -13.75 13.74 12.44
C SER A 303 -14.39 14.58 13.55
N THR A 304 -14.74 15.83 13.25
CA THR A 304 -15.66 16.59 14.10
C THR A 304 -17.04 15.92 14.14
N THR A 305 -17.83 16.15 15.19
CA THR A 305 -19.18 15.56 15.32
C THR A 305 -20.05 15.86 14.09
N SER A 306 -20.02 17.09 13.58
CA SER A 306 -20.77 17.51 12.38
C SER A 306 -20.36 16.71 11.14
N ALA A 307 -19.05 16.60 10.87
CA ALA A 307 -18.55 15.83 9.74
C ALA A 307 -18.83 14.32 9.90
N SER A 308 -18.69 13.79 11.12
CA SER A 308 -19.06 12.41 11.44
C SER A 308 -20.53 12.11 11.16
N THR A 309 -21.43 13.06 11.42
CA THR A 309 -22.87 12.89 11.13
C THR A 309 -23.16 13.04 9.65
N ALA A 310 -22.65 14.09 9.01
CA ALA A 310 -22.94 14.39 7.61
C ALA A 310 -22.39 13.33 6.62
N PHE A 311 -21.26 12.70 6.96
CA PHE A 311 -20.59 11.72 6.10
C PHE A 311 -20.57 10.30 6.70
N ALA A 312 -21.50 9.96 7.59
CA ALA A 312 -21.54 8.67 8.28
C ALA A 312 -21.49 7.44 7.34
N SER A 313 -22.04 7.54 6.12
CA SER A 313 -22.01 6.48 5.09
C SER A 313 -20.64 6.23 4.48
N TYR A 314 -19.66 7.11 4.69
CA TYR A 314 -18.30 7.02 4.17
C TYR A 314 -17.27 6.68 5.26
N ILE A 315 -17.73 6.51 6.50
CA ILE A 315 -16.89 6.24 7.68
C ILE A 315 -17.12 4.78 8.09
N GLU A 316 -16.14 3.93 7.80
CA GLU A 316 -16.17 2.52 8.21
C GLU A 316 -15.87 2.41 9.71
N SER A 317 -16.69 1.67 10.47
CA SER A 317 -16.47 1.43 11.92
C SER A 317 -15.38 0.40 12.20
N ASP A 318 -15.13 -0.49 11.24
CA ASP A 318 -14.32 -1.69 11.38
C ASP A 318 -13.51 -1.92 10.10
N PHE A 319 -12.21 -2.14 10.26
CA PHE A 319 -11.36 -2.67 9.21
C PHE A 319 -11.19 -4.18 9.42
N THR A 320 -11.42 -4.97 8.37
CA THR A 320 -11.27 -6.43 8.39
C THR A 320 -10.19 -6.84 7.39
N LEU A 321 -9.20 -7.61 7.82
CA LEU A 321 -8.25 -8.23 6.90
C LEU A 321 -8.91 -9.47 6.30
N LYS A 322 -9.25 -9.42 5.01
CA LYS A 322 -9.93 -10.52 4.32
C LYS A 322 -8.96 -11.70 4.10
N PRO A 323 -9.42 -12.96 4.22
CA PRO A 323 -8.62 -14.12 3.83
C PRO A 323 -8.22 -14.05 2.36
N GLN A 324 -6.97 -14.40 2.05
CA GLN A 324 -6.43 -14.42 0.70
C GLN A 324 -6.03 -15.84 0.34
N TYR A 325 -6.35 -16.28 -0.87
CA TYR A 325 -5.99 -17.61 -1.38
C TYR A 325 -5.26 -17.44 -2.69
N ARG A 326 -4.10 -18.07 -2.85
CA ARG A 326 -3.22 -17.87 -3.99
C ARG A 326 -2.63 -19.18 -4.46
N VAL A 327 -2.67 -19.38 -5.78
CA VAL A 327 -1.89 -20.42 -6.47
C VAL A 327 -0.62 -19.80 -7.05
N THR A 328 0.48 -20.53 -6.99
CA THR A 328 1.77 -20.13 -7.56
C THR A 328 2.34 -21.25 -8.42
N GLY A 329 3.12 -20.89 -9.43
CA GLY A 329 3.82 -21.83 -10.28
C GLY A 329 5.14 -21.26 -10.77
N GLN A 330 6.15 -22.11 -10.92
CA GLN A 330 7.40 -21.74 -11.59
C GLN A 330 7.97 -22.91 -12.39
N ILE A 331 8.76 -22.59 -13.40
CA ILE A 331 9.55 -23.50 -14.20
C ILE A 331 10.99 -23.00 -14.19
N ASN A 332 11.94 -23.89 -13.91
CA ASN A 332 13.36 -23.60 -13.82
C ASN A 332 14.13 -24.45 -14.85
N THR A 333 15.11 -23.83 -15.49
CA THR A 333 16.15 -24.57 -16.24
C THR A 333 16.89 -25.57 -15.34
N ALA A 334 17.51 -26.60 -15.91
CA ALA A 334 18.26 -27.61 -15.13
C ALA A 334 19.39 -26.99 -14.29
N SER A 335 20.03 -25.92 -14.77
CA SER A 335 21.03 -25.14 -14.04
C SER A 335 20.44 -24.08 -13.11
N ARG A 336 19.11 -23.90 -13.10
CA ARG A 336 18.35 -22.90 -12.31
C ARG A 336 18.72 -21.43 -12.52
N HIS A 337 19.62 -21.12 -13.44
CA HIS A 337 19.91 -19.74 -13.85
C HIS A 337 18.66 -19.03 -14.39
N TRP A 338 17.95 -19.66 -15.34
CA TRP A 338 16.66 -19.14 -15.81
C TRP A 338 15.51 -19.74 -15.01
N THR A 339 14.65 -18.85 -14.51
CA THR A 339 13.35 -19.16 -13.90
C THR A 339 12.25 -18.35 -14.58
N ILE A 340 11.10 -18.98 -14.85
CA ILE A 340 9.84 -18.31 -15.21
C ILE A 340 8.85 -18.63 -14.12
N ALA A 341 8.14 -17.62 -13.60
CA ALA A 341 7.24 -17.75 -12.47
C ALA A 341 5.92 -17.00 -12.70
N GLY A 342 4.89 -17.37 -11.94
CA GLY A 342 3.62 -16.67 -11.92
C GLY A 342 2.76 -16.99 -10.69
N SER A 343 1.83 -16.08 -10.38
CA SER A 343 0.88 -16.19 -9.28
C SER A 343 -0.52 -15.77 -9.72
N TYR A 344 -1.54 -16.27 -9.02
CA TYR A 344 -2.92 -15.83 -9.19
C TYR A 344 -3.71 -15.94 -7.87
N ASP A 345 -4.36 -14.85 -7.47
CA ASP A 345 -5.25 -14.79 -6.31
C ASP A 345 -6.63 -15.38 -6.68
N LEU A 346 -6.97 -16.50 -6.05
CA LEU A 346 -8.20 -17.25 -6.24
C LEU A 346 -9.44 -16.55 -5.66
N ALA A 347 -9.24 -15.57 -4.77
CA ALA A 347 -10.29 -14.78 -4.13
C ALA A 347 -9.84 -13.33 -3.96
N LYS A 348 -10.81 -12.42 -3.80
CA LYS A 348 -10.53 -11.03 -3.44
C LYS A 348 -10.13 -10.90 -1.97
N ALA A 349 -9.02 -10.22 -1.73
CA ALA A 349 -8.61 -9.72 -0.43
C ALA A 349 -8.79 -8.19 -0.36
N ASN A 350 -8.16 -7.54 0.60
CA ASN A 350 -8.04 -6.09 0.68
C ASN A 350 -6.64 -5.66 1.13
N ASP A 351 -6.21 -4.46 0.74
CA ASP A 351 -4.98 -3.83 1.26
C ASP A 351 -5.24 -3.03 2.55
N LEU A 352 -4.18 -2.43 3.11
CA LEU A 352 -4.28 -1.55 4.29
C LEU A 352 -5.07 -0.26 4.03
N ASN A 353 -5.16 0.20 2.77
CA ASN A 353 -6.02 1.31 2.37
C ASN A 353 -7.49 0.88 2.12
N ASN A 354 -7.84 -0.35 2.52
CA ASN A 354 -9.11 -1.04 2.31
C ASN A 354 -9.60 -1.08 0.85
N GLN A 355 -8.66 -1.11 -0.10
CA GLN A 355 -8.95 -1.37 -1.51
C GLN A 355 -9.10 -2.86 -1.73
N ASP A 356 -10.14 -3.28 -2.46
CA ASP A 356 -10.25 -4.67 -2.95
C ASP A 356 -9.03 -5.02 -3.82
N THR A 357 -8.38 -6.15 -3.51
CA THR A 357 -7.22 -6.65 -4.25
C THR A 357 -7.46 -8.09 -4.73
N GLN A 358 -6.99 -8.38 -5.94
CA GLN A 358 -6.92 -9.74 -6.48
C GLN A 358 -5.80 -9.76 -7.52
N TRP A 359 -4.59 -10.15 -7.12
CA TRP A 359 -3.41 -10.03 -7.95
C TRP A 359 -3.20 -11.23 -8.88
N TRP A 360 -2.62 -10.97 -10.05
CA TRP A 360 -1.88 -11.94 -10.84
C TRP A 360 -0.45 -11.40 -11.07
N SER A 361 0.51 -12.29 -11.27
CA SER A 361 1.84 -11.92 -11.75
C SER A 361 2.40 -12.93 -12.74
N ALA A 362 3.30 -12.47 -13.60
CA ALA A 362 4.15 -13.28 -14.46
C ALA A 362 5.56 -12.67 -14.51
N SER A 363 6.59 -13.46 -14.30
CA SER A 363 7.98 -12.99 -14.21
C SER A 363 8.96 -13.95 -14.89
N ALA A 364 10.09 -13.39 -15.31
CA ALA A 364 11.26 -14.12 -15.76
C ALA A 364 12.51 -13.56 -15.06
N SER A 365 13.36 -14.44 -14.54
CA SER A 365 14.59 -14.06 -13.87
C SER A 365 15.79 -14.86 -14.37
N TYR A 366 16.94 -14.19 -14.39
CA TYR A 366 18.24 -14.77 -14.67
C TYR A 366 19.16 -14.57 -13.47
N ALA A 367 19.41 -15.65 -12.74
CA ALA A 367 20.42 -15.70 -11.69
C ALA A 367 21.81 -15.90 -12.31
N THR A 368 22.72 -14.98 -12.03
CA THR A 368 24.11 -15.01 -12.50
C THR A 368 25.03 -15.82 -11.58
N ASN A 369 24.59 -16.06 -10.33
CA ASN A 369 25.37 -16.65 -9.23
C ASN A 369 26.74 -15.94 -9.03
N SER A 370 26.83 -14.66 -9.41
CA SER A 370 28.02 -13.82 -9.29
C SER A 370 27.95 -12.99 -8.01
N ALA A 371 29.10 -12.71 -7.39
CA ALA A 371 29.14 -12.17 -6.02
C ALA A 371 28.44 -10.81 -5.85
N TRP A 372 29.01 -9.72 -6.36
CA TRP A 372 28.41 -8.37 -6.25
C TRP A 372 28.60 -7.51 -7.51
N TYR A 373 29.35 -8.00 -8.50
CA TYR A 373 29.85 -7.22 -9.64
C TYR A 373 29.11 -7.50 -10.97
N VAL A 374 28.32 -8.57 -11.04
CA VAL A 374 27.28 -8.76 -12.05
C VAL A 374 25.97 -9.02 -11.30
N PRO A 375 24.88 -8.27 -11.55
CA PRO A 375 23.63 -8.49 -10.86
C PRO A 375 22.83 -9.62 -11.49
N ASP A 376 22.06 -10.32 -10.67
CA ASP A 376 20.91 -11.10 -11.15
C ASP A 376 19.84 -10.13 -11.68
N VAL A 377 19.19 -10.49 -12.79
CA VAL A 377 18.25 -9.62 -13.50
C VAL A 377 16.86 -10.25 -13.49
N ARG A 378 15.85 -9.43 -13.14
CA ARG A 378 14.47 -9.85 -12.93
C ARG A 378 13.55 -8.91 -13.69
N LEU A 379 12.64 -9.46 -14.49
CA LEU A 379 11.65 -8.72 -15.28
C LEU A 379 10.28 -9.34 -15.04
N GLY A 380 9.28 -8.50 -14.80
CA GLY A 380 7.94 -8.94 -14.43
C GLY A 380 6.83 -8.06 -14.99
N MET A 381 5.62 -8.60 -14.87
CA MET A 381 4.39 -7.84 -14.90
C MET A 381 3.44 -8.38 -13.84
N ARG A 382 2.70 -7.49 -13.20
CA ARG A 382 1.68 -7.87 -12.21
C ARG A 382 0.48 -6.94 -12.28
N GLY A 383 -0.72 -7.48 -12.13
CA GLY A 383 -1.95 -6.70 -12.25
C GLY A 383 -2.97 -7.03 -11.18
N ASN A 384 -3.70 -6.01 -10.75
CA ASN A 384 -4.87 -6.17 -9.89
C ASN A 384 -6.10 -6.43 -10.78
N LEU A 385 -6.94 -7.38 -10.40
CA LEU A 385 -8.22 -7.69 -11.08
C LEU A 385 -9.41 -7.05 -10.36
N ALA A 386 -9.19 -6.58 -9.13
CA ALA A 386 -10.15 -5.84 -8.32
C ALA A 386 -9.66 -4.40 -8.07
N GLY A 387 -10.42 -3.61 -7.30
CA GLY A 387 -10.02 -2.24 -6.91
C GLY A 387 -9.62 -1.36 -8.09
N ASN A 388 -8.39 -0.85 -8.05
CA ASN A 388 -7.78 0.03 -9.05
C ASN A 388 -7.65 -0.58 -10.47
N LYS A 389 -7.60 -1.92 -10.58
CA LYS A 389 -7.35 -2.68 -11.82
C LYS A 389 -6.05 -2.32 -12.55
N TYR A 390 -5.05 -1.82 -11.83
CA TYR A 390 -3.78 -1.41 -12.41
C TYR A 390 -2.93 -2.60 -12.83
N THR A 391 -2.20 -2.46 -13.93
CA THR A 391 -1.15 -3.41 -14.37
C THR A 391 0.18 -2.69 -14.36
N TYR A 392 1.16 -3.32 -13.72
CA TYR A 392 2.51 -2.85 -13.52
C TYR A 392 3.47 -3.62 -14.41
N THR A 393 4.54 -2.95 -14.85
CA THR A 393 5.75 -3.58 -15.39
C THR A 393 6.85 -3.45 -14.34
N ASP A 394 7.53 -4.56 -14.08
CA ASP A 394 8.45 -4.70 -12.95
C ASP A 394 9.89 -4.97 -13.45
N VAL A 395 10.87 -4.30 -12.85
CA VAL A 395 12.31 -4.51 -13.09
C VAL A 395 13.04 -4.64 -11.76
N GLY A 396 13.84 -5.69 -11.61
CA GLY A 396 14.59 -6.00 -10.39
C GLY A 396 16.04 -6.38 -10.67
N LEU A 397 16.93 -5.98 -9.77
CA LEU A 397 18.36 -6.28 -9.78
C LEU A 397 18.79 -6.82 -8.41
N THR A 398 19.70 -7.80 -8.38
CA THR A 398 20.28 -8.29 -7.12
C THR A 398 21.80 -8.34 -7.23
N PHE A 399 22.48 -7.55 -6.41
CA PHE A 399 23.94 -7.43 -6.31
C PHE A 399 24.42 -8.13 -5.03
N GLY A 400 24.50 -9.47 -5.07
CA GLY A 400 24.85 -10.27 -3.90
C GLY A 400 23.80 -10.12 -2.80
N PHE A 401 24.16 -9.42 -1.72
CA PHE A 401 23.25 -9.15 -0.61
C PHE A 401 22.21 -8.07 -0.92
N LEU A 402 22.43 -7.17 -1.90
CA LEU A 402 21.54 -6.02 -2.15
C LEU A 402 20.51 -6.32 -3.26
N ASN A 403 19.23 -6.27 -2.91
CA ASN A 403 18.09 -6.33 -3.83
C ASN A 403 17.53 -4.92 -4.08
N LEU A 404 17.24 -4.61 -5.34
CA LEU A 404 16.59 -3.37 -5.77
C LEU A 404 15.47 -3.71 -6.76
N ASP A 405 14.25 -3.23 -6.51
CA ASP A 405 13.07 -3.53 -7.33
C ASP A 405 12.24 -2.27 -7.58
N VAL A 406 11.73 -2.11 -8.80
CA VAL A 406 10.78 -1.06 -9.18
C VAL A 406 9.67 -1.65 -10.05
N ALA A 407 8.43 -1.30 -9.75
CA ALA A 407 7.23 -1.61 -10.51
C ALA A 407 6.50 -0.30 -10.86
N THR A 408 6.05 -0.14 -12.11
CA THR A 408 5.34 1.06 -12.55
C THR A 408 4.19 0.75 -13.51
N THR A 409 3.09 1.48 -13.42
CA THR A 409 1.97 1.42 -14.37
C THR A 409 2.24 2.18 -15.67
N THR A 410 3.34 2.94 -15.74
CA THR A 410 3.67 3.83 -16.85
C THR A 410 5.18 3.82 -17.13
N THR A 411 5.54 3.92 -18.41
CA THR A 411 6.93 4.17 -18.85
C THR A 411 7.20 5.66 -19.11
N ASP A 412 6.17 6.51 -19.03
CA ASP A 412 6.29 7.96 -19.14
C ASP A 412 6.42 8.58 -17.75
N PHE A 413 7.57 9.18 -17.46
CA PHE A 413 7.86 9.85 -16.19
C PHE A 413 7.71 11.38 -16.28
N SER A 414 7.17 11.94 -17.37
CA SER A 414 7.17 13.38 -17.69
C SER A 414 6.14 14.24 -16.92
N GLY A 415 6.13 14.10 -15.59
CA GLY A 415 5.26 14.85 -14.67
C GLY A 415 4.27 13.93 -13.95
N VAL A 416 4.83 13.05 -13.11
CA VAL A 416 4.30 11.77 -12.59
C VAL A 416 2.88 11.77 -11.98
N ILE A 417 2.26 12.93 -11.68
CA ILE A 417 0.90 12.98 -11.09
C ILE A 417 -0.03 13.98 -11.78
N ASN A 418 0.33 15.27 -11.92
CA ASN A 418 -0.63 16.25 -12.45
C ASN A 418 -1.07 15.99 -13.91
N LYS A 419 -0.25 15.27 -14.70
CA LYS A 419 -0.53 15.00 -16.12
C LYS A 419 -1.09 13.62 -16.40
N GLN A 420 -0.98 12.67 -15.47
CA GLN A 420 -1.45 11.31 -15.65
C GLN A 420 -2.81 11.12 -15.00
N LYS A 421 -3.70 10.39 -15.68
CA LYS A 421 -5.06 10.14 -15.19
C LYS A 421 -5.06 9.20 -13.99
N ASP A 422 -4.28 8.14 -14.16
CA ASP A 422 -4.11 7.03 -13.26
C ASP A 422 -2.61 6.72 -13.26
N ALA A 423 -2.01 6.56 -12.08
CA ALA A 423 -0.57 6.30 -11.93
C ALA A 423 -0.32 5.42 -10.71
N GLY A 424 0.68 4.54 -10.81
CA GLY A 424 1.11 3.66 -9.75
C GLY A 424 2.61 3.40 -9.84
N LEU A 425 3.30 3.54 -8.71
CA LEU A 425 4.71 3.24 -8.53
C LEU A 425 4.88 2.40 -7.28
N ILE A 426 5.62 1.29 -7.35
CA ILE A 426 6.12 0.56 -6.20
C ILE A 426 7.64 0.47 -6.33
N ALA A 427 8.37 0.69 -5.25
CA ALA A 427 9.80 0.51 -5.20
C ALA A 427 10.19 -0.21 -3.92
N SER A 428 11.24 -1.03 -3.97
CA SER A 428 11.89 -1.55 -2.77
C SER A 428 13.40 -1.60 -2.90
N ALA A 429 14.04 -1.57 -1.73
CA ALA A 429 15.45 -1.86 -1.58
C ALA A 429 15.61 -2.74 -0.33
N GLY A 430 16.34 -3.84 -0.44
CA GLY A 430 16.54 -4.73 0.69
C GLY A 430 17.90 -5.38 0.72
N ILE A 431 18.40 -5.66 1.91
CA ILE A 431 19.59 -6.46 2.14
C ILE A 431 19.20 -7.86 2.58
N GLU A 432 19.94 -8.86 2.12
CA GLU A 432 19.77 -10.28 2.45
C GLU A 432 21.13 -10.90 2.75
N PHE A 433 21.25 -11.52 3.93
CA PHE A 433 22.41 -12.30 4.34
C PHE A 433 22.00 -13.74 4.57
N ASP A 434 22.85 -14.67 4.15
CA ASP A 434 22.64 -16.11 4.25
C ASP A 434 23.94 -16.75 4.75
N PHE A 435 23.84 -17.55 5.82
CA PHE A 435 24.97 -18.09 6.60
C PHE A 435 24.87 -19.61 6.81
#